data_AF-A0A7X9PD40-F1
#
_entry.id   AF-A0A7X9PD40-F1
#
_cell.length_a   1.000
_cell.length_b   1.000
_cell.length_c   1.000
_cell.angle_alpha   90.00
_cell.angle_beta   90.00
_cell.angle_gamma   90.00
#
_symmetry.space_group_name_H-M   'P 1'
#
loop_
_entity.id
_entity.type
_entity.pdbx_description
1 polymer ?
#
loop_
_entity_poly.entity_id
_entity_poly.type
_entity_poly.pdbx_seq_one_letter_code
_entity_poly.pdbx_strand_id
1 'polypeptide(L)'
;MNELAIAVVAVRCSSCGQTFGISYKQVIQGEWIAYWAFPLTDAMSRREGYADTRLQGVCKFDSTYPGCPYCHNTGLVQCGRCHHVNCWDGRTPEFHCFWCGNSGAIIENGDFHDLQGAGDL
;
A
#
# COMPACT_ATOMS: atom_id res chain seq x y z
N MET A 1 23.94 12.58 12.73
CA MET A 1 23.42 11.45 11.94
C MET A 1 21.93 11.70 11.82
N ASN A 2 21.41 12.01 10.63
CA ASN A 2 19.96 12.14 10.46
C ASN A 2 19.37 10.72 10.55
N GLU A 3 18.53 10.47 11.55
CA GLU A 3 17.71 9.26 11.57
C GLU A 3 16.75 9.30 10.38
N LEU A 4 16.81 8.28 9.54
CA LEU A 4 15.87 8.07 8.46
C LEU A 4 14.60 7.44 9.04
N ALA A 5 13.43 8.03 8.74
CA ALA A 5 12.16 7.58 9.28
C ALA A 5 11.76 6.18 8.77
N ILE A 6 11.16 5.37 9.64
CA ILE A 6 10.52 4.10 9.30
C ILE A 6 9.01 4.24 9.48
N ALA A 7 8.24 3.67 8.57
CA ALA A 7 6.79 3.65 8.65
C ALA A 7 6.24 2.28 8.24
N VAL A 8 5.07 1.94 8.77
CA VAL A 8 4.31 0.74 8.37
C VAL A 8 2.97 1.18 7.83
N VAL A 9 2.64 0.72 6.63
CA VAL A 9 1.33 0.94 5.99
C VAL A 9 0.56 -0.37 5.99
N ALA A 10 -0.68 -0.35 6.47
CA ALA A 10 -1.57 -1.49 6.37
C ALA A 10 -2.20 -1.59 4.96
N VAL A 11 -2.19 -2.78 4.39
CA VAL A 11 -2.64 -3.08 3.04
C VAL A 11 -3.57 -4.31 3.06
N ARG A 12 -4.55 -4.37 2.16
CA ARG A 12 -5.40 -5.56 1.95
C ARG A 12 -4.97 -6.35 0.73
N CYS A 13 -4.86 -7.67 0.86
CA CYS A 13 -4.63 -8.57 -0.28
C CYS A 13 -5.81 -8.52 -1.26
N SER A 14 -5.55 -8.40 -2.57
CA SER A 14 -6.59 -8.39 -3.61
C SER A 14 -7.25 -9.75 -3.82
N SER A 15 -6.57 -10.85 -3.46
CA SER A 15 -7.08 -12.21 -3.69
C SER A 15 -7.93 -12.73 -2.53
N CYS A 16 -7.62 -12.34 -1.29
CA CYS A 16 -8.28 -12.90 -0.09
C CYS A 16 -8.76 -11.87 0.94
N GLY A 17 -8.48 -10.58 0.74
CA GLY A 17 -8.88 -9.52 1.68
C GLY A 17 -8.16 -9.53 3.03
N GLN A 18 -7.18 -10.41 3.25
CA GLN A 18 -6.39 -10.40 4.48
C GLN A 18 -5.48 -9.17 4.56
N THR A 19 -5.31 -8.64 5.77
CA THR A 19 -4.45 -7.47 6.03
C THR A 19 -2.99 -7.90 6.12
N PHE A 20 -2.10 -7.08 5.59
CA PHE A 20 -0.65 -7.20 5.78
C PHE A 20 -0.05 -5.82 5.99
N GLY A 21 1.12 -5.77 6.64
CA GLY A 21 1.92 -4.56 6.76
C GLY A 21 3.00 -4.51 5.69
N ILE A 22 3.30 -3.32 5.19
CA ILE A 22 4.50 -3.05 4.41
C ILE A 22 5.36 -2.06 5.20
N SER A 23 6.62 -2.42 5.43
CA SER A 23 7.61 -1.52 6.04
C SER A 23 8.30 -0.68 4.97
N TYR A 24 8.34 0.63 5.23
CA TYR A 24 9.00 1.63 4.41
C TYR A 24 10.13 2.29 5.17
N LYS A 25 11.23 2.56 4.46
CA LYS A 25 12.31 3.45 4.94
C LYS A 25 12.33 4.71 4.10
N GLN A 26 12.41 5.88 4.74
CA GLN A 26 12.68 7.12 4.04
C GLN A 26 14.15 7.16 3.63
N VAL A 27 14.46 7.40 2.36
CA VAL A 27 15.87 7.47 1.89
C VAL A 27 16.34 8.90 1.69
N ILE A 28 15.43 9.77 1.29
CA ILE A 28 15.55 11.22 1.29
C ILE A 28 14.18 11.80 1.63
N GLN A 29 14.11 13.10 1.98
CA GLN A 29 12.83 13.74 2.27
C GLN A 29 11.87 13.58 1.08
N GLY A 30 10.71 12.97 1.33
CA GLY A 30 9.70 12.68 0.30
C GLY A 30 10.01 11.49 -0.62
N GLU A 31 10.98 10.65 -0.31
CA GLU A 31 11.19 9.38 -1.01
C GLU A 31 11.24 8.20 -0.03
N TRP A 32 10.33 7.25 -0.24
CA TRP A 32 10.14 6.07 0.59
C TRP A 32 10.39 4.79 -0.20
N ILE A 33 11.11 3.85 0.40
CA ILE A 33 11.38 2.54 -0.18
C ILE A 33 10.66 1.45 0.64
N ALA A 34 9.70 0.77 0.01
CA ALA A 34 9.11 -0.46 0.53
C ALA A 34 10.14 -1.59 0.46
N TYR A 35 10.49 -2.20 1.59
CA TYR A 35 11.53 -3.24 1.64
C TYR A 35 11.08 -4.55 2.27
N TRP A 36 9.96 -4.56 3.00
CA TRP A 36 9.45 -5.78 3.62
C TRP A 36 7.94 -5.79 3.71
N ALA A 37 7.34 -6.98 3.60
CA ALA A 37 5.92 -7.20 3.83
C ALA A 37 5.72 -8.38 4.79
N PHE A 38 4.70 -8.29 5.64
CA PHE A 38 4.43 -9.31 6.66
C PHE A 38 2.93 -9.45 6.96
N PRO A 39 2.43 -10.67 7.27
CA PRO A 39 1.05 -10.87 7.72
C PRO A 39 0.70 -9.98 8.91
N LEU A 40 -0.49 -9.37 8.89
CA LEU A 40 -0.93 -8.44 9.92
C LEU A 40 -2.42 -8.63 10.20
N THR A 41 -2.82 -8.73 11.46
CA THR A 41 -4.25 -8.77 11.78
C THR A 41 -4.83 -7.36 11.83
N ASP A 42 -6.12 -7.22 11.52
CA ASP A 42 -6.83 -5.93 11.64
C ASP A 42 -6.77 -5.35 13.06
N ALA A 43 -6.81 -6.22 14.07
CA ALA A 43 -6.73 -5.82 15.46
C ALA A 43 -5.36 -5.21 15.80
N MET A 44 -4.28 -5.83 15.31
CA MET A 44 -2.92 -5.28 15.45
C MET A 44 -2.77 -3.99 14.65
N SER A 45 -3.23 -3.95 13.40
CA SER A 45 -3.17 -2.76 12.56
C SER A 45 -3.79 -1.54 13.25
N ARG A 46 -4.98 -1.70 13.86
CA ARG A 46 -5.62 -0.63 14.64
C ARG A 46 -4.88 -0.26 15.91
N ARG A 47 -4.40 -1.26 16.67
CA ARG A 47 -3.68 -1.03 17.93
C ARG A 47 -2.42 -0.18 17.71
N GLU A 48 -1.68 -0.48 16.66
CA GLU A 48 -0.42 0.19 16.33
C GLU A 48 -0.62 1.45 15.46
N GLY A 49 -1.85 1.77 15.06
CA GLY A 49 -2.17 2.93 14.22
C GLY A 49 -1.79 2.79 12.74
N TYR A 50 -1.39 1.60 12.28
CA TYR A 50 -0.94 1.37 10.90
C TYR A 50 -2.03 1.53 9.85
N ALA A 51 -3.30 1.38 10.23
CA ALA A 51 -4.44 1.62 9.36
C ALA A 51 -4.52 3.08 8.91
N ASP A 52 -4.06 4.01 9.76
CA ASP A 52 -4.15 5.45 9.54
C ASP A 52 -2.86 6.06 8.97
N THR A 53 -1.79 5.26 8.81
CA THR A 53 -0.52 5.73 8.26
C THR A 53 -0.69 6.28 6.85
N ARG A 54 -0.28 7.53 6.65
CA ARG A 54 -0.20 8.19 5.35
C ARG A 54 1.25 8.56 5.07
N LEU A 55 1.77 8.11 3.92
CA LEU A 55 3.08 8.53 3.43
C LEU A 55 2.90 9.64 2.41
N GLN A 56 3.69 10.70 2.57
CA GLN A 56 3.83 11.79 1.61
C GLN A 56 5.16 11.63 0.88
N GLY A 57 5.13 11.82 -0.43
CA GLY A 57 6.22 11.66 -1.37
C GLY A 57 6.10 10.43 -2.27
N VAL A 58 7.17 10.17 -3.01
CA VAL A 58 7.26 9.05 -3.96
C VAL A 58 7.52 7.76 -3.19
N CYS A 59 6.72 6.74 -3.44
CA CYS A 59 6.97 5.40 -2.91
C CYS A 59 7.52 4.49 -4.01
N LYS A 60 8.67 3.87 -3.77
CA LYS A 60 9.27 2.88 -4.66
C LYS A 60 9.42 1.55 -3.94
N PHE A 61 9.63 0.49 -4.71
CA PHE A 61 9.91 -0.83 -4.18
C PHE A 61 11.41 -1.11 -4.23
N ASP A 62 11.94 -1.66 -3.14
CA ASP A 62 13.25 -2.29 -3.17
C ASP A 62 13.24 -3.45 -4.18
N SER A 63 14.35 -3.71 -4.87
CA SER A 63 14.44 -4.82 -5.83
C SER A 63 14.25 -6.19 -5.17
N THR A 64 14.43 -6.26 -3.87
CA THR A 64 14.23 -7.47 -3.05
C THR A 64 12.88 -7.52 -2.34
N TYR A 65 11.99 -6.56 -2.59
CA TYR A 65 10.66 -6.53 -1.99
C TYR A 65 9.88 -7.80 -2.33
N PRO A 66 9.44 -8.60 -1.32
CA PRO A 66 8.88 -9.93 -1.57
C PRO A 66 7.44 -9.92 -2.10
N GLY A 67 6.79 -8.76 -2.14
CA GLY A 67 5.38 -8.64 -2.47
C GLY A 67 4.44 -9.05 -1.33
N CYS A 68 3.15 -9.10 -1.65
CA CYS A 68 2.08 -9.49 -0.74
C CYS A 68 2.35 -10.90 -0.15
N PRO A 69 2.31 -11.08 1.19
CA PRO A 69 2.60 -12.37 1.82
C PRO A 69 1.55 -13.46 1.54
N TYR A 70 0.42 -13.09 0.90
CA TYR A 70 -0.69 -14.00 0.63
C TYR A 70 -0.81 -14.40 -0.84
N CYS A 71 -0.53 -13.48 -1.77
CA CYS A 71 -0.66 -13.73 -3.21
C CYS A 71 0.57 -13.36 -4.03
N HIS A 72 1.64 -12.88 -3.38
CA HIS A 72 2.95 -12.53 -3.99
C HIS A 72 2.95 -11.40 -5.02
N ASN A 73 1.78 -10.79 -5.28
CA ASN A 73 1.69 -9.57 -6.07
C ASN A 73 2.50 -8.44 -5.43
N THR A 74 3.22 -7.68 -6.25
CA THR A 74 4.07 -6.57 -5.80
C THR A 74 3.42 -5.20 -5.99
N GLY A 75 2.42 -5.11 -6.87
CA GLY A 75 1.70 -3.88 -7.16
C GLY A 75 0.81 -3.43 -5.99
N LEU A 76 0.58 -2.12 -5.93
CA LEU A 76 -0.30 -1.49 -4.95
C LEU A 76 -1.22 -0.49 -5.66
N VAL A 77 -2.46 -0.40 -5.18
CA VAL A 77 -3.45 0.59 -5.60
C VAL A 77 -4.04 1.21 -4.35
N GLN A 78 -4.06 2.53 -4.29
CA GLN A 78 -4.80 3.22 -3.25
C GLN A 78 -6.22 3.51 -3.73
N CYS A 79 -7.21 3.26 -2.87
CA CYS A 79 -8.60 3.58 -3.16
C CYS A 79 -8.84 5.10 -3.16
N GLY A 80 -9.41 5.66 -4.23
CA GLY A 80 -9.77 7.09 -4.29
C GLY A 80 -10.82 7.51 -3.27
N ARG A 81 -11.74 6.61 -2.89
CA ARG A 81 -12.80 6.92 -1.92
C ARG A 81 -12.35 6.94 -0.45
N CYS A 82 -11.58 5.95 0.00
CA CYS A 82 -11.22 5.80 1.42
C CYS A 82 -9.72 5.97 1.68
N HIS A 83 -8.95 6.18 0.62
CA HIS A 83 -7.50 6.33 0.63
C HIS A 83 -6.73 5.12 1.20
N HIS A 84 -7.37 4.02 1.60
CA HIS A 84 -6.59 2.86 2.06
C HIS A 84 -5.96 2.11 0.87
N VAL A 85 -4.84 1.47 1.14
CA VAL A 85 -4.01 0.80 0.13
C VAL A 85 -4.41 -0.67 0.01
N ASN A 86 -4.44 -1.15 -1.21
CA ASN A 86 -4.76 -2.52 -1.56
C ASN A 86 -3.63 -3.08 -2.44
N CYS A 87 -3.40 -4.37 -2.31
CA CYS A 87 -2.57 -5.15 -3.21
C CYS A 87 -3.17 -5.11 -4.62
N TRP A 88 -2.32 -5.18 -5.64
CA TRP A 88 -2.70 -5.22 -7.04
C TRP A 88 -1.73 -6.07 -7.85
N ASP A 89 -2.22 -6.80 -8.84
CA ASP A 89 -1.42 -7.70 -9.68
C ASP A 89 -0.65 -6.99 -10.80
N GLY A 90 -0.86 -5.68 -10.97
CA GLY A 90 -0.21 -4.88 -12.00
C GLY A 90 -0.80 -5.07 -13.40
N ARG A 91 -1.96 -5.74 -13.53
CA ARG A 91 -2.51 -6.16 -14.83
C ARG A 91 -4.02 -5.97 -14.94
N THR A 92 -4.76 -6.29 -13.89
CA THR A 92 -6.21 -6.26 -13.92
C THR A 92 -6.70 -4.82 -13.82
N PRO A 93 -7.46 -4.30 -14.80
CA PRO A 93 -7.97 -2.94 -14.78
C PRO A 93 -9.14 -2.77 -13.81
N GLU A 94 -9.80 -3.85 -13.37
CA GLU A 94 -10.86 -3.78 -12.37
C GLU A 94 -10.30 -3.72 -10.93
N PHE A 95 -10.77 -2.76 -10.16
CA PHE A 95 -10.44 -2.56 -8.76
C PHE A 95 -11.63 -2.88 -7.86
N HIS A 96 -11.35 -3.60 -6.77
CA HIS A 96 -12.24 -3.75 -5.63
C HIS A 96 -11.49 -3.41 -4.34
N CYS A 97 -12.02 -2.48 -3.55
CA CYS A 97 -11.44 -2.04 -2.30
C CYS A 97 -11.93 -2.91 -1.13
N PHE A 98 -11.04 -3.73 -0.58
CA PHE A 98 -11.34 -4.59 0.57
C PHE A 98 -11.48 -3.82 1.89
N TRP A 99 -11.24 -2.51 1.91
CA TRP A 99 -11.45 -1.67 3.09
C TRP A 99 -12.86 -1.10 3.18
N CYS A 100 -13.45 -0.67 2.05
CA CYS A 100 -14.72 0.07 2.05
C CYS A 100 -15.75 -0.43 1.02
N GLY A 101 -15.40 -1.44 0.23
CA GLY A 101 -16.26 -2.00 -0.82
C GLY A 101 -16.35 -1.18 -2.11
N ASN A 102 -15.64 -0.04 -2.21
CA ASN A 102 -15.59 0.74 -3.45
C ASN A 102 -15.04 -0.11 -4.60
N SER A 103 -15.61 0.01 -5.79
CA SER A 103 -15.14 -0.72 -6.97
C SER A 103 -15.14 0.20 -8.19
N GLY A 104 -14.30 -0.08 -9.18
CA GLY A 104 -14.18 0.77 -10.38
C GLY A 104 -13.02 0.33 -11.26
N ALA A 105 -12.68 1.15 -12.25
CA ALA A 105 -11.49 0.93 -13.06
C ALA A 105 -10.25 1.56 -12.39
N ILE A 106 -9.10 0.93 -12.56
CA ILE A 106 -7.79 1.50 -12.25
C ILE A 106 -7.42 2.45 -13.39
N ILE A 107 -7.13 3.69 -13.03
CA ILE A 107 -6.55 4.67 -13.92
C ILE A 107 -5.07 4.76 -13.56
N GLU A 108 -4.20 4.20 -14.41
CA GLU A 108 -2.75 4.24 -14.21
C GLU A 108 -2.24 5.67 -14.44
N ASN A 109 -1.81 6.34 -13.37
CA ASN A 109 -1.17 7.65 -13.44
C ASN A 109 0.33 7.54 -13.13
N GLY A 110 1.08 6.78 -13.95
CA GLY A 110 2.54 6.69 -13.82
C GLY A 110 3.05 6.25 -12.43
N ASP A 111 4.28 6.63 -12.10
CA ASP A 111 4.94 6.41 -10.79
C ASP A 111 3.98 6.59 -9.60
N PHE A 112 4.18 5.80 -8.53
CA PHE A 112 3.41 5.89 -7.29
C PHE A 112 3.81 7.15 -6.49
N HIS A 113 3.36 8.31 -6.98
CA HIS A 113 3.52 9.63 -6.38
C HIS A 113 2.43 9.81 -5.33
N ASP A 114 2.81 9.73 -4.06
CA ASP A 114 1.92 9.66 -2.91
C ASP A 114 1.05 8.39 -2.88
N LEU A 115 0.67 7.95 -1.67
CA LEU A 115 -0.55 7.17 -1.52
C LEU A 115 -1.70 8.18 -1.79
N GLN A 116 -1.96 8.45 -3.07
CA GLN A 116 -3.10 9.15 -3.69
C GLN A 116 -3.45 8.27 -4.91
N GLY A 117 -4.34 7.28 -4.90
CA GLY A 117 -5.77 7.37 -4.69
C GLY A 117 -6.42 7.28 -6.07
N ALA A 118 -6.55 6.08 -6.63
CA ALA A 118 -7.29 5.85 -7.87
C ALA A 118 -8.78 5.63 -7.53
N GLY A 119 -9.64 6.50 -8.08
CA GLY A 119 -11.08 6.28 -8.14
C GLY A 119 -11.87 7.42 -7.53
N ASP A 120 -12.09 8.46 -8.33
CA ASP A 120 -13.36 9.16 -8.36
C ASP A 120 -13.94 8.98 -9.76
N LEU A 121 -15.27 8.80 -9.78
CA LEU A 121 -16.17 8.48 -10.90
C LEU A 121 -15.73 8.95 -12.30
#